data_AF-A0A9D8IXX4-F1
#
_entry.id   AF-A0A9D8IXX4-F1
#
_cell.length_a   1.000
_cell.length_b   1.000
_cell.length_c   1.000
_cell.angle_alpha   90.00
_cell.angle_beta   90.00
_cell.angle_gamma   90.00
#
_symmetry.space_group_name_H-M   'P 1'
#
loop_
_entity.id
_entity.type
_entity.pdbx_description
1 polymer ?
#
loop_
_entity_poly.entity_id
_entity_poly.type
_entity_poly.pdbx_seq_one_letter_code
_entity_poly.pdbx_strand_id
1 'polypeptide(L)'
;MSSRVLIRRSGLHHLSSDSSNMQRQLLYFLLTTTILTTIILATPGCSSIAGRFLARSIEQIGDPIAPVSPKLHRPIRPDTELAITWVGHATVLIQISDKVFITDPMFTNTVGMVMRRRSERGLDPSSITKLDYTLISHIHLDHYSYGSIDMLPQDGMLLVPFGALPYTPDFDHREIREMKPWDVVEEEGVRITAVPVQHFSGRYGFDIPWARDRGYTGYVIEYRGKTVFFGGDTGYHPELFKEIGRRFDVDVALLPIAPIEPRDFMAHNHIDPAEALIILEDLDAKVMMPMHHRTFVQGFDPTLTFAVEQLQRIAKEKNVADRVLVLDIGEQRVLLNGTDVRH
;
A
#
# COMPACT_ATOMS: atom_id res chain seq x y z
N MET A 1 81.31 16.39 27.31
CA MET A 1 80.81 17.76 27.08
C MET A 1 79.87 17.75 25.87
N SER A 2 78.72 18.40 26.05
CA SER A 2 77.71 18.82 25.07
C SER A 2 76.68 17.80 24.54
N SER A 3 75.46 18.04 25.01
CA SER A 3 74.16 17.48 24.67
C SER A 3 73.67 17.96 23.29
N ARG A 4 72.93 17.12 22.55
CA ARG A 4 71.94 17.58 21.57
C ARG A 4 70.68 16.71 21.61
N VAL A 5 69.60 17.34 22.03
CA VAL A 5 68.21 16.88 21.94
C VAL A 5 67.80 16.87 20.46
N LEU A 6 67.18 15.79 19.98
CA LEU A 6 66.53 15.73 18.68
C LEU A 6 65.03 15.45 18.88
N ILE A 7 64.22 16.49 18.74
CA ILE A 7 62.77 16.37 18.52
C ILE A 7 62.57 16.16 17.03
N ARG A 8 61.89 15.09 16.62
CA ARG A 8 61.28 14.99 15.29
C ARG A 8 59.82 14.59 15.38
N ARG A 9 58.96 15.56 15.05
CA ARG A 9 57.56 15.42 14.66
C ARG A 9 57.44 14.61 13.37
N SER A 10 56.41 13.77 13.25
CA SER A 10 55.48 13.75 12.11
C SER A 10 54.49 12.59 12.22
N GLY A 11 53.36 12.84 12.89
CA GLY A 11 52.09 12.27 12.46
C GLY A 11 51.42 13.32 11.58
N LEU A 12 51.09 12.97 10.34
CA LEU A 12 50.15 13.65 9.41
C LEU A 12 50.29 13.02 8.01
N HIS A 13 49.90 11.77 7.87
CA HIS A 13 49.62 11.15 6.57
C HIS A 13 48.47 10.18 6.75
N HIS A 14 47.23 10.67 6.87
CA HIS A 14 46.05 9.82 6.62
C HIS A 14 44.71 10.52 6.35
N LEU A 15 44.63 11.85 6.25
CA LEU A 15 43.34 12.55 6.13
C LEU A 15 43.03 13.15 4.75
N SER A 16 43.83 12.89 3.71
CA SER A 16 43.62 13.53 2.39
C SER A 16 42.91 12.67 1.35
N SER A 17 42.65 11.37 1.61
CA SER A 17 42.03 10.48 0.61
C SER A 17 40.50 10.46 0.64
N ASP A 18 39.87 10.68 1.81
CA ASP A 18 38.42 10.54 1.99
C ASP A 18 37.61 11.70 1.41
N SER A 19 38.10 12.93 1.52
CA SER A 19 37.40 14.11 0.99
C SER A 19 37.25 14.06 -0.53
N SER A 20 38.26 13.51 -1.21
CA SER A 20 38.25 13.37 -2.67
C SER A 20 37.25 12.33 -3.17
N ASN A 21 36.98 11.28 -2.37
CA ASN A 21 36.04 10.23 -2.70
C ASN A 21 34.61 10.68 -2.43
N MET A 22 34.38 11.38 -1.32
CA MET A 22 33.11 12.02 -1.00
C MET A 22 32.75 13.11 -2.02
N GLN A 23 33.71 13.94 -2.46
CA GLN A 23 33.49 14.93 -3.50
C GLN A 23 33.14 14.30 -4.85
N ARG A 24 33.75 13.16 -5.22
CA ARG A 24 33.38 12.41 -6.41
C ARG A 24 31.98 11.82 -6.30
N GLN A 25 31.63 11.20 -5.17
CA GLN A 25 30.28 10.66 -4.98
C GLN A 25 29.20 11.75 -4.99
N LEU A 26 29.47 12.91 -4.38
CA LEU A 26 28.57 14.06 -4.42
C LEU A 26 28.44 14.63 -5.84
N LEU A 27 29.55 14.68 -6.58
CA LEU A 27 29.55 15.10 -7.98
C LEU A 27 28.79 14.11 -8.88
N TYR A 28 28.97 12.80 -8.68
CA TYR A 28 28.21 11.77 -9.38
C TYR A 28 26.73 11.87 -9.06
N PHE A 29 26.36 12.02 -7.78
CA PHE A 29 24.97 12.23 -7.37
C PHE A 29 24.36 13.49 -8.00
N LEU A 30 25.08 14.60 -8.02
CA LEU A 30 24.67 15.85 -8.65
C LEU A 30 24.56 15.71 -10.16
N LEU A 31 25.50 15.03 -10.84
CA LEU A 31 25.42 14.79 -12.27
C LEU A 31 24.29 13.82 -12.63
N THR A 32 24.08 12.74 -11.86
CA THR A 32 22.99 11.80 -12.11
C THR A 32 21.64 12.47 -11.87
N THR A 33 21.49 13.25 -10.80
CA THR A 33 20.25 14.01 -10.56
C THR A 33 20.04 15.09 -11.61
N THR A 34 21.09 15.79 -12.05
CA THR A 34 20.96 16.80 -13.12
C THR A 34 20.61 16.15 -14.46
N ILE A 35 21.24 15.03 -14.82
CA ILE A 35 20.93 14.30 -16.06
C ILE A 35 19.51 13.71 -16.00
N LEU A 36 19.10 13.13 -14.86
CA LEU A 36 17.74 12.62 -14.69
C LEU A 36 16.71 13.75 -14.76
N THR A 37 16.96 14.87 -14.08
CA THR A 37 16.11 16.07 -14.14
C THR A 37 16.06 16.65 -15.56
N THR A 38 17.17 16.65 -16.29
CA THR A 38 17.24 17.16 -17.67
C THR A 38 16.51 16.22 -18.64
N ILE A 39 16.60 14.90 -18.46
CA ILE A 39 15.87 13.91 -19.26
C ILE A 39 14.35 14.01 -18.99
N ILE A 40 13.97 14.25 -17.73
CA ILE A 40 12.57 14.52 -17.32
C ILE A 40 12.05 15.83 -17.93
N LEU A 41 12.91 16.85 -18.06
CA LEU A 41 12.54 18.15 -18.64
C LEU A 41 12.65 18.22 -20.18
N ALA A 42 13.35 17.28 -20.84
CA ALA A 42 13.72 17.38 -22.26
C ALA A 42 12.88 16.56 -23.25
N THR A 43 11.75 15.95 -22.85
CA THR A 43 10.75 15.41 -23.81
C THR A 43 9.32 15.74 -23.33
N PRO A 44 8.35 15.85 -24.25
CA PRO A 44 7.45 16.99 -24.36
C PRO A 44 6.58 17.25 -23.12
N GLY A 45 6.91 18.37 -22.44
CA GLY A 45 5.95 19.30 -21.84
C GLY A 45 5.31 18.89 -20.50
N CYS A 46 5.11 19.89 -19.64
CA CYS A 46 4.10 19.90 -18.57
C CYS A 46 2.68 19.45 -19.02
N SER A 47 2.46 19.18 -20.30
CA SER A 47 1.21 18.72 -20.91
C SER A 47 1.03 17.20 -20.96
N SER A 48 2.05 16.38 -20.72
CA SER A 48 1.87 14.91 -20.59
C SER A 48 1.25 14.54 -19.23
N ILE A 49 0.49 13.44 -19.15
CA ILE A 49 -0.11 12.96 -17.89
C ILE A 49 0.96 12.73 -16.82
N ALA A 50 2.07 12.07 -17.19
CA ALA A 50 3.21 11.84 -16.30
C ALA A 50 3.86 13.15 -15.83
N GLY A 51 4.07 14.13 -16.73
CA GLY A 51 4.60 15.45 -16.38
C GLY A 51 3.68 16.21 -15.41
N ARG A 52 2.36 16.11 -15.59
CA ARG A 52 1.37 16.70 -14.67
C ARG A 52 1.38 16.02 -13.29
N PHE A 53 1.52 14.70 -13.23
CA PHE A 53 1.65 13.98 -11.95
C PHE A 53 2.90 14.39 -11.18
N LEU A 54 4.03 14.51 -11.88
CA LEU A 54 5.27 14.96 -11.27
C LEU A 54 5.16 16.40 -10.78
N ALA A 55 4.63 17.32 -11.59
CA ALA A 55 4.41 18.71 -11.21
C ALA A 55 3.54 18.82 -9.95
N ARG A 56 2.41 18.11 -9.93
CA ARG A 56 1.51 18.06 -8.78
C ARG A 56 2.19 17.48 -7.53
N SER A 57 3.04 16.47 -7.67
CA SER A 57 3.82 15.91 -6.55
C SER A 57 4.84 16.92 -6.00
N ILE A 58 5.51 17.67 -6.88
CA ILE A 58 6.49 18.70 -6.51
C ILE A 58 5.83 19.88 -5.79
N GLU A 59 4.70 20.38 -6.32
CA GLU A 59 3.92 21.46 -5.69
C GLU A 59 3.53 21.12 -4.24
N GLN A 60 3.39 19.82 -3.97
CA GLN A 60 2.84 19.28 -2.74
C GLN A 60 3.90 18.82 -1.73
N ILE A 61 5.19 18.86 -2.08
CA ILE A 61 6.27 18.28 -1.28
C ILE A 61 6.43 18.96 0.09
N GLY A 62 6.02 20.24 0.19
CA GLY A 62 6.13 21.06 1.40
C GLY A 62 4.90 21.03 2.31
N ASP A 63 3.77 20.46 1.88
CA ASP A 63 2.55 20.57 2.69
C ASP A 63 2.64 19.70 3.96
N PRO A 64 2.03 20.17 5.07
CA PRO A 64 1.99 19.42 6.30
C PRO A 64 1.17 18.14 6.15
N ILE A 65 1.56 17.11 6.91
CA ILE A 65 0.76 15.90 7.07
C ILE A 65 -0.34 16.24 8.07
N ALA A 66 -1.60 16.13 7.66
CA ALA A 66 -2.74 16.41 8.53
C ALA A 66 -2.84 15.32 9.62
N PRO A 67 -3.02 15.70 10.90
CA PRO A 67 -3.26 14.73 11.96
C PRO A 67 -4.57 13.98 11.73
N VAL A 68 -4.65 12.75 12.23
CA VAL A 68 -5.85 11.93 12.18
C VAL A 68 -6.43 11.74 13.58
N SER A 69 -7.75 11.65 13.64
CA SER A 69 -8.50 11.31 14.85
C SER A 69 -9.63 10.39 14.41
N PRO A 70 -9.73 9.17 14.95
CA PRO A 70 -8.94 8.62 16.05
C PRO A 70 -7.51 8.20 15.65
N LYS A 71 -6.64 8.00 16.65
CA LYS A 71 -5.33 7.35 16.49
C LYS A 71 -5.29 6.12 17.39
N LEU A 72 -5.22 4.93 16.78
CA LEU A 72 -5.36 3.67 17.50
C LEU A 72 -4.02 3.23 18.11
N HIS A 73 -4.02 2.95 19.40
CA HIS A 73 -2.82 2.53 20.15
C HIS A 73 -2.81 1.04 20.52
N ARG A 74 -3.97 0.39 20.52
CA ARG A 74 -4.14 -1.03 20.86
C ARG A 74 -4.99 -1.70 19.79
N PRO A 75 -4.39 -2.08 18.66
CA PRO A 75 -5.15 -2.61 17.54
C PRO A 75 -5.62 -4.04 17.76
N ILE A 76 -4.88 -4.85 18.51
CA ILE A 76 -5.23 -6.26 18.75
C ILE A 76 -6.13 -6.34 19.99
N ARG A 77 -7.32 -6.92 19.83
CA ARG A 77 -8.33 -7.06 20.90
C ARG A 77 -8.48 -8.52 21.34
N PRO A 78 -8.72 -8.79 22.64
CA PRO A 78 -9.14 -10.13 23.06
C PRO A 78 -10.55 -10.46 22.51
N ASP A 79 -10.86 -11.76 22.39
CA ASP A 79 -12.19 -12.30 22.08
C ASP A 79 -12.89 -11.69 20.86
N THR A 80 -12.10 -11.28 19.85
CA THR A 80 -12.59 -10.62 18.65
C THR A 80 -12.81 -11.64 17.53
N GLU A 81 -14.02 -11.76 16.99
CA GLU A 81 -14.25 -12.64 15.84
C GLU A 81 -13.60 -12.09 14.56
N LEU A 82 -13.92 -10.84 14.22
CA LEU A 82 -13.37 -10.10 13.08
C LEU A 82 -13.28 -8.61 13.44
N ALA A 83 -12.10 -8.02 13.25
CA ALA A 83 -11.92 -6.57 13.30
C ALA A 83 -11.13 -6.07 12.10
N ILE A 84 -11.55 -4.92 11.59
CA ILE A 84 -10.94 -4.20 10.48
C ILE A 84 -10.50 -2.83 10.99
N THR A 85 -9.22 -2.51 10.84
CA THR A 85 -8.67 -1.20 11.18
C THR A 85 -8.11 -0.55 9.94
N TRP A 86 -8.59 0.64 9.60
CA TRP A 86 -8.01 1.39 8.50
C TRP A 86 -6.80 2.19 8.96
N VAL A 87 -5.61 1.81 8.52
CA VAL A 87 -4.37 2.54 8.85
C VAL A 87 -4.17 3.73 7.91
N GLY A 88 -4.81 3.69 6.74
CA GLY A 88 -4.71 4.67 5.68
C GLY A 88 -4.20 4.03 4.39
N HIS A 89 -4.59 4.60 3.26
CA HIS A 89 -4.32 4.06 1.92
C HIS A 89 -4.94 2.68 1.72
N ALA A 90 -4.24 1.74 1.09
CA ALA A 90 -4.59 0.31 1.06
C ALA A 90 -4.10 -0.48 2.29
N THR A 91 -3.54 0.22 3.30
CA THR A 91 -3.08 -0.43 4.54
C THR A 91 -4.24 -0.66 5.49
N VAL A 92 -4.62 -1.93 5.62
CA VAL A 92 -5.68 -2.39 6.51
C VAL A 92 -5.10 -3.46 7.42
N LEU A 93 -5.27 -3.28 8.73
CA LEU A 93 -4.98 -4.32 9.70
C LEU A 93 -6.26 -5.12 9.93
N ILE A 94 -6.17 -6.43 9.76
CA ILE A 94 -7.29 -7.37 9.88
C ILE A 94 -6.96 -8.29 11.04
N GLN A 95 -7.87 -8.42 11.99
CA GLN A 95 -7.79 -9.43 13.04
C GLN A 95 -8.95 -10.40 12.88
N ILE A 96 -8.66 -11.69 12.71
CA ILE A 96 -9.66 -12.75 12.75
C ILE A 96 -9.32 -13.66 13.92
N SER A 97 -10.12 -13.62 14.99
CA SER A 97 -9.79 -14.31 16.25
C SER A 97 -8.38 -13.95 16.75
N ASP A 98 -7.49 -14.93 16.78
CA ASP A 98 -6.12 -14.84 17.26
C ASP A 98 -5.10 -14.53 16.15
N LYS A 99 -5.53 -14.44 14.89
CA LYS A 99 -4.66 -14.20 13.73
C LYS A 99 -4.74 -12.76 13.25
N VAL A 100 -3.58 -12.18 12.97
CA VAL A 100 -3.42 -10.78 12.55
C VAL A 100 -2.79 -10.74 11.16
N PHE A 101 -3.43 -10.01 10.27
CA PHE A 101 -3.01 -9.82 8.88
C PHE A 101 -2.85 -8.32 8.62
N ILE A 102 -1.94 -7.94 7.74
CA ILE A 102 -1.87 -6.58 7.22
C ILE A 102 -1.78 -6.61 5.70
N THR A 103 -2.57 -5.75 5.07
CA THR A 103 -2.53 -5.55 3.61
C THR A 103 -1.63 -4.37 3.28
N ASP A 104 -0.82 -4.47 2.22
CA ASP A 104 -0.08 -3.37 1.59
C ASP A 104 0.44 -2.32 2.58
N PRO A 105 1.36 -2.69 3.49
CA PRO A 105 1.80 -1.83 4.56
C PRO A 105 2.50 -0.59 4.01
N MET A 106 1.92 0.58 4.30
CA MET A 106 2.42 1.88 3.90
C MET A 106 2.46 2.79 5.13
N PHE A 107 3.55 2.72 5.90
CA PHE A 107 3.79 3.49 7.12
C PHE A 107 4.75 4.66 6.91
N THR A 108 5.47 4.69 5.79
CA THR A 108 6.37 5.79 5.44
C THR A 108 5.59 7.07 5.12
N ASN A 109 6.27 8.21 5.27
CA ASN A 109 5.71 9.52 4.97
C ASN A 109 5.73 9.86 3.47
N THR A 110 6.45 9.08 2.67
CA THR A 110 6.57 9.27 1.23
C THR A 110 6.52 7.94 0.50
N VAL A 111 5.95 7.96 -0.70
CA VAL A 111 6.04 6.91 -1.73
C VAL A 111 7.19 7.29 -2.66
N GLY A 112 8.16 6.39 -2.82
CA GLY A 112 9.29 6.59 -3.74
C GLY A 112 10.11 7.85 -3.48
N MET A 113 10.07 8.43 -2.28
CA MET A 113 10.66 9.73 -1.90
C MET A 113 10.06 10.97 -2.60
N VAL A 114 9.11 10.81 -3.51
CA VAL A 114 8.56 11.93 -4.31
C VAL A 114 7.16 12.32 -3.86
N MET A 115 6.28 11.34 -3.65
CA MET A 115 4.89 11.61 -3.31
C MET A 115 4.68 11.55 -1.79
N ARG A 116 4.31 12.70 -1.21
CA ARG A 116 4.16 12.87 0.24
C ARG A 116 2.76 12.48 0.71
N ARG A 117 2.71 11.79 1.84
CA ARG A 117 1.49 11.49 2.60
C ARG A 117 0.76 12.77 3.00
N ARG A 118 -0.57 12.74 3.00
CA ARG A 118 -1.42 13.89 3.35
C ARG A 118 -2.12 13.77 4.70
N SER A 119 -2.33 12.54 5.16
CA SER A 119 -2.92 12.25 6.46
C SER A 119 -2.03 11.29 7.24
N GLU A 120 -1.84 11.56 8.52
CA GLU A 120 -1.08 10.70 9.41
C GLU A 120 -1.58 9.25 9.35
N ARG A 121 -0.68 8.30 9.67
CA ARG A 121 -1.05 6.91 9.86
C ARG A 121 -2.03 6.75 11.02
N GLY A 122 -3.04 5.91 10.82
CA GLY A 122 -4.10 5.64 11.78
C GLY A 122 -3.62 4.97 13.08
N LEU A 123 -2.47 4.32 13.03
CA LEU A 123 -1.79 3.75 14.21
C LEU A 123 -0.27 3.86 14.03
N ASP A 124 0.45 3.75 15.14
CA ASP A 124 1.91 3.60 15.10
C ASP A 124 2.28 2.14 14.82
N PRO A 125 3.22 1.83 13.88
CA PRO A 125 3.59 0.45 13.57
C PRO A 125 4.09 -0.31 14.80
N SER A 126 4.71 0.37 15.77
CA SER A 126 5.13 -0.25 17.04
C SER A 126 3.98 -0.75 17.91
N SER A 127 2.74 -0.32 17.62
CA SER A 127 1.53 -0.80 18.28
C SER A 127 1.07 -2.16 17.73
N ILE A 128 1.60 -2.62 16.59
CA ILE A 128 1.39 -3.96 16.05
C ILE A 128 2.44 -4.88 16.66
N THR A 129 2.08 -5.56 17.75
CA THR A 129 3.01 -6.42 18.49
C THR A 129 3.05 -7.87 18.00
N LYS A 130 2.16 -8.22 17.08
CA LYS A 130 2.04 -9.54 16.46
C LYS A 130 1.55 -9.36 15.03
N LEU A 131 2.14 -10.10 14.09
CA LEU A 131 1.70 -10.13 12.70
C LEU A 131 1.92 -11.53 12.12
N ASP A 132 0.84 -12.25 11.84
CA ASP A 132 0.93 -13.61 11.30
C ASP A 132 1.15 -13.59 9.77
N TYR A 133 0.56 -12.61 9.07
CA TYR A 133 0.64 -12.50 7.61
C TYR A 133 0.75 -11.05 7.13
N THR A 134 1.70 -10.81 6.23
CA THR A 134 1.80 -9.57 5.44
C THR A 134 1.40 -9.89 4.00
N LEU A 135 0.37 -9.23 3.48
CA LEU A 135 -0.19 -9.47 2.16
C LEU A 135 0.13 -8.31 1.23
N ILE A 136 0.93 -8.55 0.20
CA ILE A 136 1.25 -7.57 -0.84
C ILE A 136 0.39 -7.86 -2.06
N SER A 137 -0.47 -6.92 -2.45
CA SER A 137 -1.29 -7.04 -3.65
C SER A 137 -0.45 -6.88 -4.91
N HIS A 138 0.39 -5.85 -5.00
CA HIS A 138 1.18 -5.55 -6.19
C HIS A 138 2.47 -4.78 -5.90
N ILE A 139 3.37 -4.73 -6.87
CA ILE A 139 4.76 -4.26 -6.67
C ILE A 139 4.94 -2.72 -6.69
N HIS A 140 3.87 -1.94 -6.82
CA HIS A 140 3.97 -0.47 -6.81
C HIS A 140 4.46 0.04 -5.45
N LEU A 141 5.09 1.21 -5.46
CA LEU A 141 5.81 1.74 -4.31
C LEU A 141 4.91 2.14 -3.14
N ASP A 142 3.64 2.44 -3.39
CA ASP A 142 2.63 2.80 -2.39
C ASP A 142 1.95 1.58 -1.75
N HIS A 143 2.17 0.38 -2.31
CA HIS A 143 1.64 -0.89 -1.80
C HIS A 143 2.74 -1.81 -1.26
N TYR A 144 3.89 -1.83 -1.93
CA TYR A 144 5.06 -2.63 -1.56
C TYR A 144 6.21 -1.74 -1.08
N SER A 145 6.01 -1.12 0.09
CA SER A 145 6.95 -0.21 0.73
C SER A 145 7.91 -0.97 1.66
N TYR A 146 9.16 -1.16 1.24
CA TYR A 146 10.15 -1.90 2.02
C TYR A 146 10.36 -1.30 3.41
N GLY A 147 10.51 0.02 3.51
CA GLY A 147 10.69 0.69 4.79
C GLY A 147 9.47 0.55 5.71
N SER A 148 8.27 0.30 5.16
CA SER A 148 7.09 0.04 5.98
C SER A 148 7.06 -1.40 6.50
N ILE A 149 7.54 -2.36 5.70
CA ILE A 149 7.71 -3.75 6.11
C ILE A 149 8.78 -3.88 7.20
N ASP A 150 9.88 -3.13 7.09
CA ASP A 150 10.95 -3.08 8.11
C ASP A 150 10.48 -2.50 9.46
N MET A 151 9.39 -1.75 9.48
CA MET A 151 8.81 -1.20 10.72
C MET A 151 7.90 -2.18 11.45
N LEU A 152 7.60 -3.35 10.87
CA LEU A 152 6.62 -4.31 11.38
C LEU A 152 7.29 -5.58 11.91
N PRO A 153 6.60 -6.36 12.79
CA PRO A 153 7.03 -7.71 13.11
C PRO A 153 7.14 -8.57 11.84
N GLN A 154 8.21 -9.36 11.74
CA GLN A 154 8.49 -10.23 10.59
C GLN A 154 8.50 -11.72 10.99
N ASP A 155 7.93 -12.08 12.13
CA ASP A 155 7.80 -13.49 12.55
C ASP A 155 6.79 -14.28 11.69
N GLY A 156 5.88 -13.57 11.03
CA GLY A 156 4.87 -14.12 10.13
C GLY A 156 5.36 -14.43 8.71
N MET A 157 4.39 -14.76 7.85
CA MET A 157 4.62 -15.01 6.42
C MET A 157 4.38 -13.75 5.58
N LEU A 158 5.26 -13.49 4.62
CA LEU A 158 5.07 -12.46 3.60
C LEU A 158 4.56 -13.12 2.30
N LEU A 159 3.34 -12.77 1.90
CA LEU A 159 2.75 -13.19 0.64
C LEU A 159 2.90 -12.07 -0.39
N VAL A 160 3.50 -12.40 -1.54
CA VAL A 160 3.74 -11.46 -2.64
C VAL A 160 3.17 -12.02 -3.94
N PRO A 161 2.76 -11.17 -4.90
CA PRO A 161 2.19 -11.66 -6.15
C PRO A 161 3.26 -12.30 -7.03
N PHE A 162 2.85 -13.22 -7.89
CA PHE A 162 3.71 -13.82 -8.90
C PHE A 162 4.43 -12.78 -9.75
N GLY A 163 5.77 -12.82 -9.79
CA GLY A 163 6.62 -11.82 -10.43
C GLY A 163 7.25 -10.80 -9.47
N ALA A 164 6.93 -10.85 -8.18
CA ALA A 164 7.47 -9.91 -7.19
C ALA A 164 8.86 -10.29 -6.66
N LEU A 165 9.24 -11.58 -6.64
CA LEU A 165 10.50 -12.02 -6.05
C LEU A 165 11.75 -11.30 -6.58
N PRO A 166 11.89 -10.97 -7.88
CA PRO A 166 13.02 -10.18 -8.37
C PRO A 166 13.13 -8.78 -7.76
N TYR A 167 12.05 -8.27 -7.16
CA TYR A 167 11.98 -7.00 -6.45
C TYR A 167 11.92 -7.21 -4.93
N THR A 168 11.98 -8.42 -4.41
CA THR A 168 11.86 -8.65 -2.97
C THR A 168 13.25 -8.63 -2.33
N PRO A 169 13.55 -7.68 -1.41
CA PRO A 169 14.75 -7.73 -0.60
C PRO A 169 14.75 -8.95 0.33
N ASP A 170 15.92 -9.24 0.90
CA ASP A 170 16.08 -10.25 1.95
C ASP A 170 15.45 -9.76 3.25
N PHE A 171 14.12 -9.85 3.36
CA PHE A 171 13.40 -9.61 4.61
C PHE A 171 13.58 -10.78 5.58
N ASP A 172 13.51 -10.49 6.87
CA ASP A 172 13.63 -11.48 7.96
C ASP A 172 12.33 -12.28 8.18
N HIS A 173 11.41 -12.26 7.21
CA HIS A 173 10.16 -13.01 7.29
C HIS A 173 10.43 -14.51 7.42
N ARG A 174 9.68 -15.20 8.29
CA ARG A 174 9.79 -16.66 8.47
C ARG A 174 9.69 -17.40 7.14
N GLU A 175 8.79 -16.92 6.27
CA GLU A 175 8.66 -17.39 4.89
C GLU A 175 8.20 -16.24 4.00
N ILE A 176 8.78 -16.15 2.81
CA ILE A 176 8.32 -15.27 1.73
C ILE A 176 7.80 -16.17 0.62
N ARG A 177 6.50 -16.10 0.32
CA ARG A 177 5.87 -16.93 -0.72
C ARG A 177 5.28 -16.09 -1.83
N GLU A 178 5.68 -16.43 -3.04
CA GLU A 178 5.13 -15.89 -4.27
C GLU A 178 3.85 -16.64 -4.66
N MET A 179 2.79 -15.89 -4.97
CA MET A 179 1.44 -16.42 -5.18
C MET A 179 0.89 -16.06 -6.56
N LYS A 180 0.51 -17.07 -7.35
CA LYS A 180 -0.28 -16.88 -8.58
C LYS A 180 -1.77 -16.84 -8.25
N PRO A 181 -2.61 -16.23 -9.11
CA PRO A 181 -4.06 -16.37 -8.97
C PRO A 181 -4.46 -17.84 -8.82
N TRP A 182 -5.29 -18.08 -7.81
CA TRP A 182 -5.78 -19.37 -7.32
C TRP A 182 -4.80 -20.26 -6.56
N ASP A 183 -3.55 -19.82 -6.34
CA ASP A 183 -2.68 -20.46 -5.36
C ASP A 183 -3.25 -20.29 -3.95
N VAL A 184 -3.04 -21.32 -3.12
CA VAL A 184 -3.55 -21.39 -1.75
C VAL A 184 -2.40 -21.63 -0.80
N VAL A 185 -2.36 -20.85 0.29
CA VAL A 185 -1.57 -21.15 1.49
C VAL A 185 -2.54 -21.52 2.59
N GLU A 186 -2.28 -22.64 3.28
CA GLU A 186 -3.08 -23.07 4.41
C GLU A 186 -2.18 -23.50 5.57
N GLU A 187 -2.30 -22.81 6.70
CA GLU A 187 -1.53 -23.10 7.93
C GLU A 187 -2.35 -22.76 9.16
N GLU A 188 -2.36 -23.65 10.16
CA GLU A 188 -3.09 -23.46 11.43
C GLU A 188 -4.59 -23.13 11.24
N GLY A 189 -5.18 -23.67 10.17
CA GLY A 189 -6.59 -23.46 9.80
C GLY A 189 -6.88 -22.12 9.11
N VAL A 190 -5.88 -21.24 8.97
CA VAL A 190 -5.96 -20.06 8.11
C VAL A 190 -5.76 -20.52 6.68
N ARG A 191 -6.67 -20.14 5.78
CA ARG A 191 -6.55 -20.37 4.34
C ARG A 191 -6.53 -19.03 3.61
N ILE A 192 -5.45 -18.76 2.88
CA ILE A 192 -5.31 -17.55 2.05
C ILE A 192 -5.22 -17.98 0.59
N THR A 193 -6.17 -17.54 -0.21
CA THR A 193 -6.19 -17.79 -1.65
C THR A 193 -5.84 -16.50 -2.39
N ALA A 194 -4.80 -16.51 -3.21
CA ALA A 194 -4.59 -15.42 -4.16
C ALA A 194 -5.66 -15.47 -5.25
N VAL A 195 -6.18 -14.33 -5.69
CA VAL A 195 -7.30 -14.25 -6.64
C VAL A 195 -7.02 -13.24 -7.75
N PRO A 196 -7.53 -13.46 -8.97
CA PRO A 196 -7.27 -12.57 -10.08
C PRO A 196 -7.94 -11.21 -9.89
N VAL A 197 -7.22 -10.16 -10.25
CA VAL A 197 -7.70 -8.77 -10.31
C VAL A 197 -7.21 -8.13 -11.61
N GLN A 198 -7.77 -7.00 -12.00
CA GLN A 198 -7.42 -6.30 -13.24
C GLN A 198 -6.48 -5.14 -12.90
N HIS A 199 -5.16 -5.34 -13.00
CA HIS A 199 -4.21 -4.25 -12.78
C HIS A 199 -3.00 -4.40 -13.69
N PHE A 200 -2.02 -3.52 -13.52
CA PHE A 200 -0.74 -3.59 -14.20
C PHE A 200 0.41 -3.73 -13.20
N SER A 201 1.59 -3.92 -13.76
CA SER A 201 2.82 -4.12 -13.00
C SER A 201 3.89 -3.14 -13.44
N GLY A 202 4.85 -2.90 -12.54
CA GLY A 202 5.99 -2.02 -12.77
C GLY A 202 6.32 -1.23 -11.50
N ARG A 203 7.49 -1.46 -10.92
CA ARG A 203 7.90 -0.80 -9.69
C ARG A 203 8.54 0.56 -9.93
N TYR A 204 9.26 0.71 -11.04
CA TYR A 204 10.07 1.89 -11.35
C TYR A 204 9.65 2.60 -12.65
N GLY A 205 8.57 2.14 -13.28
CA GLY A 205 8.01 2.69 -14.51
C GLY A 205 8.74 2.24 -15.77
N PHE A 206 10.08 2.21 -15.76
CA PHE A 206 10.86 1.73 -16.91
C PHE A 206 10.77 0.20 -17.10
N ASP A 207 10.36 -0.52 -16.07
CA ASP A 207 10.22 -1.97 -16.01
C ASP A 207 8.85 -2.49 -16.46
N ILE A 208 7.87 -1.61 -16.66
CA ILE A 208 6.52 -1.93 -17.16
C ILE A 208 6.57 -2.82 -18.43
N PRO A 209 7.41 -2.55 -19.45
CA PRO A 209 7.44 -3.38 -20.67
C PRO A 209 7.86 -4.84 -20.43
N TRP A 210 8.56 -5.13 -19.33
CA TRP A 210 9.05 -6.48 -19.01
C TRP A 210 8.21 -7.18 -17.95
N ALA A 211 7.45 -6.42 -17.15
CA ALA A 211 6.66 -6.94 -16.07
C ALA A 211 5.47 -7.81 -16.54
N ARG A 212 4.93 -7.54 -17.74
CA ARG A 212 3.77 -8.26 -18.34
C ARG A 212 2.59 -8.36 -17.34
N ASP A 213 1.76 -9.39 -17.48
CA ASP A 213 0.59 -9.67 -16.62
C ASP A 213 0.99 -10.35 -15.29
N ARG A 214 2.07 -9.88 -14.65
CA ARG A 214 2.63 -10.45 -13.40
C ARG A 214 2.93 -9.34 -12.43
N GLY A 215 2.85 -9.57 -11.13
CA GLY A 215 3.24 -8.61 -10.10
C GLY A 215 2.06 -7.88 -9.46
N TYR A 216 0.85 -8.40 -9.65
CA TYR A 216 -0.37 -7.99 -8.97
C TYR A 216 -1.30 -9.20 -8.71
N THR A 217 -2.07 -9.15 -7.62
CA THR A 217 -3.10 -10.13 -7.22
C THR A 217 -4.00 -9.52 -6.15
N GLY A 218 -5.22 -10.04 -6.02
CA GLY A 218 -6.01 -9.89 -4.79
C GLY A 218 -5.82 -11.10 -3.87
N TYR A 219 -6.43 -11.06 -2.68
CA TYR A 219 -6.45 -12.19 -1.74
C TYR A 219 -7.85 -12.42 -1.15
N VAL A 220 -8.19 -13.67 -0.87
CA VAL A 220 -9.29 -14.06 0.02
C VAL A 220 -8.70 -14.75 1.23
N ILE A 221 -9.04 -14.27 2.42
CA ILE A 221 -8.59 -14.80 3.71
C ILE A 221 -9.79 -15.50 4.36
N GLU A 222 -9.67 -16.79 4.63
CA GLU A 222 -10.66 -17.60 5.33
C GLU A 222 -10.07 -18.11 6.64
N TYR A 223 -10.71 -17.80 7.78
CA TYR A 223 -10.32 -18.35 9.08
C TYR A 223 -11.50 -18.32 10.05
N ARG A 224 -11.71 -19.43 10.77
CA ARG A 224 -12.78 -19.57 11.80
C ARG A 224 -14.16 -19.09 11.32
N GLY A 225 -14.50 -19.42 10.07
CA GLY A 225 -15.79 -19.07 9.47
C GLY A 225 -15.96 -17.60 9.12
N LYS A 226 -14.86 -16.83 9.06
CA LYS A 226 -14.83 -15.47 8.51
C LYS A 226 -14.08 -15.44 7.19
N THR A 227 -14.57 -14.64 6.26
CA THR A 227 -14.00 -14.47 4.92
C THR A 227 -13.79 -12.99 4.60
N VAL A 228 -12.55 -12.60 4.34
CA VAL A 228 -12.20 -11.23 3.93
C VAL A 228 -11.61 -11.25 2.53
N PHE A 229 -12.21 -10.52 1.61
CA PHE A 229 -11.66 -10.24 0.30
C PHE A 229 -10.84 -8.95 0.34
N PHE A 230 -9.63 -8.98 -0.20
CA PHE A 230 -8.77 -7.84 -0.38
C PHE A 230 -8.42 -7.68 -1.86
N GLY A 231 -8.95 -6.62 -2.48
CA GLY A 231 -8.84 -6.43 -3.94
C GLY A 231 -7.52 -5.82 -4.41
N GLY A 232 -6.68 -5.28 -3.52
CA GLY A 232 -5.56 -4.43 -3.93
C GLY A 232 -6.05 -3.27 -4.80
N ASP A 233 -5.23 -2.88 -5.79
CA ASP A 233 -5.67 -2.02 -6.88
C ASP A 233 -6.22 -2.86 -8.02
N THR A 234 -7.34 -2.41 -8.58
CA THR A 234 -7.99 -3.11 -9.69
C THR A 234 -8.84 -2.14 -10.50
N GLY A 235 -8.91 -2.35 -11.81
CA GLY A 235 -10.00 -1.93 -12.68
C GLY A 235 -11.16 -2.91 -12.59
N TYR A 236 -12.28 -2.57 -13.22
CA TYR A 236 -13.47 -3.42 -13.18
C TYR A 236 -13.43 -4.50 -14.27
N HIS A 237 -13.58 -5.76 -13.87
CA HIS A 237 -13.72 -6.90 -14.77
C HIS A 237 -14.82 -7.86 -14.25
N PRO A 238 -16.03 -7.84 -14.83
CA PRO A 238 -17.20 -8.52 -14.25
C PRO A 238 -16.99 -10.01 -14.01
N GLU A 239 -16.38 -10.73 -14.97
CA GLU A 239 -16.24 -12.18 -14.84
C GLU A 239 -15.29 -12.60 -13.71
N LEU A 240 -14.26 -11.79 -13.39
CA LEU A 240 -13.35 -12.10 -12.29
C LEU A 240 -14.08 -12.01 -10.94
N PHE A 241 -14.78 -10.90 -10.70
CA PHE A 241 -15.47 -10.68 -9.44
C PHE A 241 -16.65 -11.63 -9.25
N LYS A 242 -17.42 -11.91 -10.30
CA LYS A 242 -18.49 -12.93 -10.25
C LYS A 242 -17.95 -14.34 -10.04
N GLU A 243 -16.77 -14.68 -10.56
CA GLU A 243 -16.13 -15.96 -10.26
C GLU A 243 -15.72 -16.04 -8.79
N ILE A 244 -15.17 -14.97 -8.22
CA ILE A 244 -14.81 -14.90 -6.80
C ILE A 244 -16.06 -15.03 -5.92
N GLY A 245 -17.13 -14.27 -6.20
CA GLY A 245 -18.39 -14.36 -5.44
C GLY A 245 -19.08 -15.72 -5.53
N ARG A 246 -18.87 -16.48 -6.62
CA ARG A 246 -19.34 -17.88 -6.72
C ARG A 246 -18.51 -18.87 -5.91
N ARG A 247 -17.25 -18.54 -5.58
CA ARG A 247 -16.31 -19.44 -4.89
C ARG A 247 -16.25 -19.21 -3.38
N PHE A 248 -16.56 -18.02 -2.91
CA PHE A 248 -16.39 -17.63 -1.50
C PHE A 248 -17.63 -16.88 -0.98
N ASP A 249 -18.02 -17.17 0.27
CA ASP A 249 -19.01 -16.37 1.02
C ASP A 249 -18.27 -15.23 1.72
N VAL A 250 -18.22 -14.05 1.09
CA VAL A 250 -17.38 -12.91 1.53
C VAL A 250 -18.10 -12.10 2.60
N ASP A 251 -17.56 -12.04 3.82
CA ASP A 251 -18.10 -11.17 4.87
C ASP A 251 -17.73 -9.70 4.62
N VAL A 252 -16.46 -9.43 4.27
CA VAL A 252 -15.95 -8.07 4.07
C VAL A 252 -15.13 -8.00 2.80
N ALA A 253 -15.49 -7.07 1.91
CA ALA A 253 -14.68 -6.71 0.75
C ALA A 253 -13.93 -5.40 1.00
N LEU A 254 -12.59 -5.46 1.03
CA LEU A 254 -11.72 -4.28 1.04
C LEU A 254 -11.47 -3.86 -0.42
N LEU A 255 -12.04 -2.73 -0.81
CA LEU A 255 -12.04 -2.26 -2.21
C LEU A 255 -11.49 -0.85 -2.34
N PRO A 256 -10.62 -0.58 -3.33
CA PRO A 256 -10.19 0.79 -3.61
C PRO A 256 -11.36 1.60 -4.17
N ILE A 257 -11.33 2.92 -3.97
CA ILE A 257 -12.33 3.84 -4.57
C ILE A 257 -11.69 5.05 -5.26
N ALA A 258 -10.36 5.09 -5.28
CA ALA A 258 -9.54 6.17 -5.79
C ALA A 258 -8.24 5.58 -6.37
N PRO A 259 -7.48 6.35 -7.17
CA PRO A 259 -7.87 7.62 -7.79
C PRO A 259 -8.94 7.44 -8.90
N ILE A 260 -9.75 8.48 -9.12
CA ILE A 260 -10.81 8.46 -10.15
C ILE A 260 -10.32 9.11 -11.45
N GLU A 261 -9.71 10.29 -11.35
CA GLU A 261 -9.37 11.12 -12.50
C GLU A 261 -7.89 11.03 -12.91
N PRO A 262 -7.57 11.08 -14.22
CA PRO A 262 -8.49 11.23 -15.35
C PRO A 262 -9.13 9.88 -15.69
N ARG A 263 -10.47 9.81 -15.81
CA ARG A 263 -11.14 8.50 -15.96
C ARG A 263 -10.61 7.67 -17.13
N ASP A 264 -10.38 8.26 -18.30
CA ASP A 264 -9.86 7.55 -19.48
C ASP A 264 -8.48 6.90 -19.26
N PHE A 265 -7.68 7.44 -18.33
CA PHE A 265 -6.37 6.90 -17.98
C PHE A 265 -6.47 5.90 -16.81
N MET A 266 -7.31 6.19 -15.81
CA MET A 266 -7.44 5.37 -14.62
C MET A 266 -8.27 4.09 -14.86
N ALA A 267 -9.25 4.13 -15.76
CA ALA A 267 -10.32 3.12 -15.78
C ALA A 267 -9.89 1.68 -16.00
N HIS A 268 -8.78 1.49 -16.70
CA HIS A 268 -8.27 0.15 -16.94
C HIS A 268 -7.72 -0.54 -15.68
N ASN A 269 -7.26 0.25 -14.70
CA ASN A 269 -6.43 -0.22 -13.58
C ASN A 269 -6.96 0.21 -12.20
N HIS A 270 -7.85 1.21 -12.16
CA HIS A 270 -8.46 1.72 -10.93
C HIS A 270 -9.95 1.88 -11.13
N ILE A 271 -10.71 1.22 -10.27
CA ILE A 271 -12.15 1.39 -10.16
C ILE A 271 -12.52 2.75 -9.56
N ASP A 272 -13.68 3.26 -9.97
CA ASP A 272 -14.32 4.39 -9.31
C ASP A 272 -15.30 3.91 -8.20
N PRO A 273 -15.89 4.83 -7.42
CA PRO A 273 -16.87 4.48 -6.39
C PRO A 273 -18.12 3.76 -6.89
N ALA A 274 -18.56 3.98 -8.14
CA ALA A 274 -19.71 3.31 -8.70
C ALA A 274 -19.38 1.84 -9.03
N GLU A 275 -18.21 1.62 -9.62
CA GLU A 275 -17.67 0.29 -9.92
C GLU A 275 -17.37 -0.50 -8.64
N ALA A 276 -16.89 0.15 -7.58
CA ALA A 276 -16.71 -0.51 -6.28
C ALA A 276 -18.03 -1.07 -5.71
N LEU A 277 -19.14 -0.34 -5.88
CA LEU A 277 -20.47 -0.83 -5.50
C LEU A 277 -20.97 -1.96 -6.41
N ILE A 278 -20.56 -1.98 -7.69
CA ILE A 278 -20.87 -3.11 -8.58
C ILE A 278 -20.10 -4.36 -8.13
N ILE A 279 -18.82 -4.20 -7.79
CA ILE A 279 -17.98 -5.31 -7.30
C ILE A 279 -18.52 -5.85 -5.97
N LEU A 280 -18.99 -5.00 -5.06
CA LEU A 280 -19.68 -5.44 -3.85
C LEU A 280 -20.82 -6.44 -4.15
N GLU A 281 -21.64 -6.16 -5.17
CA GLU A 281 -22.72 -7.06 -5.59
C GLU A 281 -22.19 -8.30 -6.33
N ASP A 282 -21.22 -8.15 -7.24
CA ASP A 282 -20.65 -9.27 -7.99
C ASP A 282 -19.92 -10.28 -7.10
N LEU A 283 -19.34 -9.82 -5.99
CA LEU A 283 -18.73 -10.65 -4.95
C LEU A 283 -19.77 -11.30 -4.02
N ASP A 284 -21.04 -10.89 -4.09
CA ASP A 284 -22.07 -11.17 -3.08
C ASP A 284 -21.59 -10.91 -1.64
N ALA A 285 -20.76 -9.87 -1.47
CA ALA A 285 -20.14 -9.58 -0.18
C ALA A 285 -21.15 -8.91 0.77
N LYS A 286 -21.14 -9.29 2.05
CA LYS A 286 -22.09 -8.75 3.05
C LYS A 286 -21.91 -7.25 3.20
N VAL A 287 -20.67 -6.81 3.38
CA VAL A 287 -20.28 -5.40 3.44
C VAL A 287 -18.99 -5.13 2.67
N MET A 288 -18.79 -3.89 2.22
CA MET A 288 -17.50 -3.39 1.76
C MET A 288 -16.92 -2.36 2.72
N MET A 289 -15.61 -2.27 2.78
CA MET A 289 -14.88 -1.14 3.36
C MET A 289 -14.05 -0.47 2.26
N PRO A 290 -14.31 0.81 1.93
CA PRO A 290 -13.54 1.53 0.93
C PRO A 290 -12.14 1.89 1.44
N MET A 291 -11.13 1.73 0.60
CA MET A 291 -9.73 2.03 0.89
C MET A 291 -9.08 2.83 -0.27
N HIS A 292 -7.76 3.04 -0.21
CA HIS A 292 -6.95 3.76 -1.22
C HIS A 292 -7.25 5.26 -1.38
N HIS A 293 -8.01 5.85 -0.45
CA HIS A 293 -8.34 7.29 -0.48
C HIS A 293 -7.77 8.05 0.72
N ARG A 294 -7.93 9.37 0.72
CA ARG A 294 -7.54 10.32 1.79
C ARG A 294 -6.06 10.37 2.19
N THR A 295 -5.19 9.55 1.59
CA THR A 295 -3.82 9.37 2.11
C THR A 295 -2.74 9.95 1.22
N PHE A 296 -2.83 9.74 -0.09
CA PHE A 296 -1.91 10.27 -1.11
C PHE A 296 -2.71 10.92 -2.23
N VAL A 297 -2.05 11.78 -3.02
CA VAL A 297 -2.65 12.39 -4.22
C VAL A 297 -2.11 11.66 -5.44
N GLN A 298 -2.84 10.62 -5.86
CA GLN A 298 -2.42 9.69 -6.93
C GLN A 298 -3.14 9.91 -8.27
N GLY A 299 -4.01 10.92 -8.32
CA GLY A 299 -4.87 11.22 -9.45
C GLY A 299 -5.05 12.71 -9.65
N PHE A 300 -6.01 13.05 -10.51
CA PHE A 300 -6.50 14.40 -10.70
C PHE A 300 -7.74 14.74 -9.89
N ASP A 301 -8.14 13.87 -8.97
CA ASP A 301 -9.28 14.08 -8.08
C ASP A 301 -9.23 15.48 -7.44
N PRO A 302 -10.37 16.21 -7.39
CA PRO A 302 -10.40 17.58 -6.88
C PRO A 302 -9.95 17.70 -5.42
N THR A 303 -10.32 16.74 -4.58
CA THR A 303 -9.99 16.71 -3.15
C THR A 303 -9.66 15.28 -2.71
N LEU A 304 -9.04 15.14 -1.54
CA LEU A 304 -8.76 13.84 -0.90
C LEU A 304 -10.03 13.08 -0.48
N THR A 305 -11.15 13.78 -0.31
CA THR A 305 -12.45 13.23 0.09
C THR A 305 -13.39 12.97 -1.08
N PHE A 306 -13.04 13.42 -2.28
CA PHE A 306 -13.91 13.37 -3.46
C PHE A 306 -14.47 11.97 -3.70
N ALA A 307 -13.61 10.94 -3.69
CA ALA A 307 -14.04 9.56 -3.90
C ALA A 307 -15.04 9.05 -2.87
N VAL A 308 -14.80 9.31 -1.58
CA VAL A 308 -15.70 8.85 -0.51
C VAL A 308 -17.03 9.62 -0.51
N GLU A 309 -17.01 10.90 -0.86
CA GLU A 309 -18.23 11.71 -1.04
C GLU A 309 -19.09 11.16 -2.19
N GLN A 310 -18.46 10.78 -3.32
CA GLN A 310 -19.16 10.13 -4.43
C GLN A 310 -19.71 8.76 -4.01
N LEU A 311 -18.91 7.94 -3.32
CA LEU A 311 -19.35 6.62 -2.83
C LEU A 311 -20.60 6.75 -1.96
N GLN A 312 -20.56 7.61 -0.94
CA GLN A 312 -21.68 7.80 -0.01
C GLN A 312 -22.94 8.29 -0.71
N ARG A 313 -22.80 9.22 -1.68
CA ARG A 313 -23.91 9.70 -2.49
C ARG A 313 -24.55 8.56 -3.30
N ILE A 314 -23.74 7.81 -4.06
CA ILE A 314 -24.23 6.73 -4.93
C ILE A 314 -24.80 5.57 -4.11
N ALA A 315 -24.17 5.20 -2.99
CA ALA A 315 -24.66 4.15 -2.10
C ALA A 315 -26.02 4.51 -1.49
N LYS A 316 -26.23 5.78 -1.14
CA LYS A 316 -27.54 6.28 -0.68
C LYS A 316 -28.59 6.24 -1.79
N GLU A 317 -28.25 6.68 -3.01
CA GLU A 317 -29.15 6.63 -4.17
C GLU A 317 -29.57 5.19 -4.52
N LYS A 318 -28.67 4.22 -4.32
CA LYS A 318 -28.90 2.79 -4.55
C LYS A 318 -29.51 2.05 -3.35
N ASN A 319 -29.70 2.71 -2.19
CA ASN A 319 -30.14 2.09 -0.94
C ASN A 319 -29.26 0.93 -0.45
N VAL A 320 -27.94 1.06 -0.58
CA VAL A 320 -26.94 0.07 -0.10
C VAL A 320 -25.94 0.69 0.88
N ALA A 321 -26.23 1.86 1.42
CA ALA A 321 -25.32 2.60 2.31
C ALA A 321 -25.03 1.86 3.63
N ASP A 322 -25.93 0.97 4.07
CA ASP A 322 -25.75 0.08 5.22
C ASP A 322 -24.73 -1.04 4.96
N ARG A 323 -24.44 -1.35 3.70
CA ARG A 323 -23.39 -2.29 3.29
C ARG A 323 -22.02 -1.64 3.06
N VAL A 324 -21.89 -0.33 3.30
CA VAL A 324 -20.63 0.41 3.08
C VAL A 324 -20.08 0.93 4.41
N LEU A 325 -19.00 0.31 4.88
CA LEU A 325 -18.29 0.66 6.11
C LEU A 325 -17.26 1.77 5.85
N VAL A 326 -17.72 3.01 5.74
CA VAL A 326 -16.80 4.16 5.65
C VAL A 326 -16.15 4.40 7.01
N LEU A 327 -14.85 4.10 7.10
CA LEU A 327 -14.04 4.33 8.29
C LEU A 327 -13.24 5.63 8.15
N ASP A 328 -12.94 6.28 9.27
CA ASP A 328 -11.86 7.27 9.34
C ASP A 328 -10.49 6.59 9.47
N ILE A 329 -9.43 7.27 9.04
CA ILE A 329 -8.07 6.77 9.21
C ILE A 329 -7.77 6.65 10.72
N GLY A 330 -7.42 5.45 11.16
CA GLY A 330 -7.22 5.08 12.57
C GLY A 330 -8.44 4.49 13.25
N GLU A 331 -9.60 4.48 12.58
CA GLU A 331 -10.80 3.83 13.10
C GLU A 331 -10.68 2.30 12.98
N GLN A 332 -11.21 1.62 14.00
CA GLN A 332 -11.34 0.18 14.03
C GLN A 332 -12.82 -0.19 14.17
N ARG A 333 -13.27 -1.09 13.31
CA ARG A 333 -14.60 -1.68 13.36
C ARG A 333 -14.51 -3.16 13.74
N VAL A 334 -15.25 -3.57 14.77
CA VAL A 334 -15.44 -4.98 15.12
C VAL A 334 -16.76 -5.44 14.50
N LEU A 335 -16.73 -6.57 13.80
CA LEU A 335 -17.88 -7.10 13.07
C LEU A 335 -18.36 -8.39 13.76
N LEU A 336 -19.60 -8.37 14.21
CA LEU A 336 -20.26 -9.52 14.83
C LEU A 336 -21.26 -10.07 13.81
N ASN A 337 -21.18 -11.36 13.45
CA ASN A 337 -22.09 -11.99 12.48
C ASN A 337 -22.25 -11.27 11.12
N GLY A 338 -21.25 -10.51 10.67
CA GLY A 338 -21.32 -9.78 9.40
C GLY A 338 -22.22 -8.54 9.42
N THR A 339 -22.72 -8.11 10.59
CA THR A 339 -23.48 -6.87 10.77
C THR A 339 -22.72 -5.85 11.61
N ASP A 340 -22.84 -4.57 11.23
CA ASP A 340 -22.22 -3.44 11.94
C ASP A 340 -22.88 -3.28 13.33
N VAL A 341 -22.14 -3.58 14.39
CA VAL A 341 -22.53 -3.21 15.76
C VAL A 341 -21.68 -2.00 16.15
N ARG A 342 -22.26 -0.80 16.03
CA ARG A 342 -21.68 0.41 16.60
C ARG A 342 -21.65 0.26 18.12
N HIS A 343 -20.45 0.23 18.71
CA HIS A 343 -20.26 0.41 20.14
C HIS A 343 -19.92 1.86 20.46
#